data_AF-A0A2G8R8K5-F1
#
_entry.id   AF-A0A2G8R8K5-F1
#
_cell.length_a   1.000
_cell.length_b   1.000
_cell.length_c   1.000
_cell.angle_alpha   90.00
_cell.angle_beta   90.00
_cell.angle_gamma   90.00
#
_symmetry.space_group_name_H-M   'P 1'
#
loop_
_entity.id
_entity.type
_entity.pdbx_description
1 polymer ?
#
loop_
_entity_poly.entity_id
_entity_poly.type
_entity_poly.pdbx_seq_one_letter_code
_entity_poly.pdbx_strand_id
1 'polypeptide(L)'
;MFENDSKFRKVEGAQSSVPMADQVSLSTSPAAQDLPASPLARLRLLVALDALLVAGSVSGAARMLALSTPAMSRLLGQLRAQFDDPILVRSGQIMVPTPLASALRERVRKLSVDAEALIQCDLSNPPDETTPSARPTPVRASYQPVLISNRISALDGTENLPAADPRSRLARHVATVGGGAGRARALSIVEAEEAFRIVLDGDADPVQVGALLVAMQSRGTTADELAGMVRAVYEPDPVSRDAVQIDLDWPAYVSPRNRRAPFFLLAARALAESGHSVMLHGYNQGLIQFGEVLGALDIPVATSRIEAASQIRTKRISFVPLPVIRPQLQALINLYQLMDMRSPVNNVVQLINPLAARATILGVSSAGGLRRLQCDAAKLLGYRHLLCVESYRDVAQATPHRTVSLYYAETSGGHEAVVRIAADKTRNRPKVPPGFGTAEYCIALWEGRLRDMDAEALVTDTIALGLCALGHYGRDFAKTQKAAKLIWQHHIQRGAA
;
A
#
# COMPACT_ATOMS: atom_id res chain seq x y z
N MET A 1 -43.82 5.36 -2.66
CA MET A 1 -44.41 6.70 -2.57
C MET A 1 -43.84 7.39 -1.35
N PHE A 2 -42.75 8.14 -1.50
CA PHE A 2 -42.29 9.18 -0.58
C PHE A 2 -41.44 10.16 -1.40
N GLU A 3 -41.56 11.44 -1.08
CA GLU A 3 -41.35 12.53 -2.04
C GLU A 3 -39.94 13.13 -2.01
N ASN A 4 -39.63 13.87 -3.08
CA ASN A 4 -38.35 14.49 -3.35
C ASN A 4 -38.53 16.02 -3.23
N ASP A 5 -38.00 16.65 -2.17
CA ASP A 5 -38.19 18.10 -1.93
C ASP A 5 -36.95 18.89 -2.38
N SER A 6 -37.10 19.56 -3.52
CA SER A 6 -36.09 20.47 -4.10
C SER A 6 -36.48 21.92 -3.87
N LYS A 7 -35.67 22.68 -3.13
CA LYS A 7 -35.90 24.12 -2.90
C LYS A 7 -34.68 24.96 -3.28
N PHE A 8 -34.70 25.47 -4.50
CA PHE A 8 -33.99 26.71 -4.87
C PHE A 8 -35.00 27.75 -5.33
N ARG A 9 -34.89 28.97 -4.80
CA ARG A 9 -35.89 30.04 -4.91
C ARG A 9 -35.46 31.06 -5.98
N LYS A 10 -36.37 31.39 -6.91
CA LYS A 10 -36.23 32.50 -7.88
C LYS A 10 -36.55 33.86 -7.25
N VAL A 11 -35.85 34.90 -7.71
CA VAL A 11 -36.31 36.28 -8.07
C VAL A 11 -35.25 36.77 -9.09
N GLU A 12 -35.49 36.95 -10.40
CA GLU A 12 -36.10 38.13 -11.10
C GLU A 12 -35.44 39.47 -10.68
N GLY A 13 -34.95 40.41 -11.51
CA GLY A 13 -34.71 40.56 -12.97
C GLY A 13 -33.76 41.80 -13.16
N ALA A 14 -33.51 42.45 -14.31
CA ALA A 14 -33.83 42.24 -15.74
C ALA A 14 -32.98 43.21 -16.63
N GLN A 15 -33.11 43.13 -17.96
CA GLN A 15 -32.76 44.13 -19.01
C GLN A 15 -31.31 44.67 -19.18
N SER A 16 -30.68 44.21 -20.28
CA SER A 16 -30.16 45.01 -21.41
C SER A 16 -29.39 46.33 -21.18
N SER A 17 -28.07 46.32 -21.44
CA SER A 17 -27.46 47.15 -22.52
C SER A 17 -25.97 46.81 -22.71
N VAL A 18 -25.49 46.89 -23.95
CA VAL A 18 -24.06 46.82 -24.31
C VAL A 18 -23.69 48.15 -24.97
N PRO A 19 -22.62 48.82 -24.51
CA PRO A 19 -21.83 49.72 -25.34
C PRO A 19 -20.39 49.21 -25.52
N MET A 20 -19.75 49.70 -26.57
CA MET A 20 -18.42 49.28 -27.00
C MET A 20 -17.27 49.82 -26.14
N ALA A 21 -16.14 49.13 -26.31
CA ALA A 21 -14.77 49.54 -26.04
C ALA A 21 -14.51 51.05 -25.86
N ASP A 22 -13.75 51.35 -24.79
CA ASP A 22 -12.82 52.47 -24.84
C ASP A 22 -11.48 52.08 -24.19
N GLN A 23 -10.40 52.73 -24.62
CA GLN A 23 -9.03 52.31 -24.32
C GLN A 23 -8.56 52.81 -22.96
N VAL A 24 -7.97 51.94 -22.13
CA VAL A 24 -7.19 52.36 -20.95
C VAL A 24 -5.77 51.82 -21.04
N SER A 25 -4.87 52.76 -21.30
CA SER A 25 -3.42 52.61 -21.44
C SER A 25 -2.76 51.81 -20.31
N LEU A 26 -2.06 50.74 -20.67
CA LEU A 26 -1.12 50.05 -19.78
C LEU A 26 0.18 50.86 -19.67
N SER A 27 0.37 51.55 -18.55
CA SER A 27 1.63 52.20 -18.20
C SER A 27 2.69 51.16 -17.83
N THR A 28 3.79 51.15 -18.58
CA THR A 28 4.97 50.29 -18.37
C THR A 28 5.83 50.75 -17.19
N SER A 29 6.19 49.85 -16.26
CA SER A 29 7.53 49.77 -15.61
C SER A 29 7.64 48.56 -14.64
N PRO A 30 8.82 48.15 -14.12
CA PRO A 30 9.54 47.04 -14.78
C PRO A 30 10.08 45.96 -13.82
N ALA A 31 9.77 44.67 -14.06
CA ALA A 31 10.51 43.54 -13.48
C ALA A 31 10.31 42.20 -14.21
N ALA A 32 10.06 42.20 -15.52
CA ALA A 32 10.10 40.95 -16.30
C ALA A 32 11.57 40.55 -16.54
N GLN A 33 12.18 39.86 -15.56
CA GLN A 33 13.47 39.20 -15.77
C GLN A 33 13.24 37.76 -16.24
N ASP A 34 13.78 37.48 -17.41
CA ASP A 34 13.50 36.33 -18.27
C ASP A 34 13.43 34.97 -17.54
N LEU A 35 12.37 34.20 -17.85
CA LEU A 35 12.42 32.75 -17.67
C LEU A 35 13.60 32.22 -18.50
N PRO A 36 14.40 31.28 -17.98
CA PRO A 36 15.38 30.62 -18.81
C PRO A 36 14.65 29.77 -19.87
N ALA A 37 14.75 30.19 -21.12
CA ALA A 37 14.01 29.60 -22.24
C ALA A 37 14.31 28.10 -22.43
N SER A 38 15.50 27.63 -22.08
CA SER A 38 15.91 26.24 -22.28
C SER A 38 15.27 25.27 -21.26
N PRO A 39 14.81 24.08 -21.70
CA PRO A 39 14.34 23.03 -20.80
C PRO A 39 15.38 22.59 -19.76
N LEU A 40 16.66 22.57 -20.12
CA LEU A 40 17.78 22.20 -19.25
C LEU A 40 17.92 23.12 -18.03
N ALA A 41 17.71 24.43 -18.21
CA ALA A 41 17.78 25.37 -17.10
C ALA A 41 16.60 25.22 -16.12
N ARG A 42 15.41 24.83 -16.62
CA ARG A 42 14.26 24.49 -15.76
C ARG A 42 14.52 23.22 -14.95
N LEU A 43 15.18 22.21 -15.53
CA LEU A 43 15.64 21.03 -14.78
C LEU A 43 16.67 21.39 -13.70
N ARG A 44 17.63 22.27 -14.02
CA ARG A 44 18.62 22.77 -13.03
C ARG A 44 17.97 23.47 -11.83
N LEU A 45 16.86 24.19 -12.03
CA LEU A 45 16.10 24.80 -10.94
C LEU A 45 15.43 23.75 -10.04
N LEU A 46 14.91 22.65 -10.60
CA LEU A 46 14.33 21.55 -9.81
C LEU A 46 15.39 20.83 -8.97
N VAL A 47 16.57 20.55 -9.54
CA VAL A 47 17.70 19.95 -8.79
C VAL A 47 18.19 20.88 -7.68
N ALA A 48 18.25 22.20 -7.94
CA ALA A 48 18.57 23.19 -6.92
C ALA A 48 17.51 23.25 -5.80
N LEU A 49 16.23 23.15 -6.15
CA LEU A 49 15.13 23.09 -5.19
C LEU A 49 15.23 21.84 -4.30
N ASP A 50 15.55 20.66 -4.85
CA ASP A 50 15.78 19.45 -4.06
C ASP A 50 16.92 19.65 -3.05
N ALA A 51 18.09 20.12 -3.51
CA ALA A 51 19.24 20.38 -2.64
C ALA A 51 18.96 21.43 -1.55
N LEU A 52 18.18 22.48 -1.85
CA LEU A 52 17.74 23.48 -0.89
C LEU A 52 16.78 22.90 0.17
N LEU A 53 15.89 22.01 -0.24
CA LEU A 53 14.95 21.34 0.66
C LEU A 53 15.60 20.26 1.51
N VAL A 54 16.61 19.55 1.01
CA VAL A 54 17.39 18.55 1.77
C VAL A 54 18.34 19.24 2.75
N ALA A 55 19.13 20.22 2.30
CA ALA A 55 20.16 20.84 3.12
C ALA A 55 19.64 21.86 4.17
N GLY A 56 18.39 22.33 4.03
CA GLY A 56 17.80 23.35 4.89
C GLY A 56 18.60 24.68 4.94
N SER A 57 19.51 24.91 4.00
CA SER A 57 20.43 26.05 4.00
C SER A 57 21.04 26.29 2.62
N VAL A 58 21.23 27.56 2.26
CA VAL A 58 21.82 27.96 0.96
C VAL A 58 23.27 27.46 0.83
N SER A 59 24.07 27.57 1.90
CA SER A 59 25.47 27.12 1.91
C SER A 59 25.62 25.60 1.89
N GLY A 60 24.69 24.85 2.50
CA GLY A 60 24.66 23.39 2.44
C GLY A 60 24.27 22.90 1.05
N ALA A 61 23.20 23.46 0.47
CA ALA A 61 22.74 23.13 -0.88
C ALA A 61 23.79 23.46 -1.96
N ALA A 62 24.50 24.59 -1.81
CA ALA A 62 25.61 24.96 -2.68
C ALA A 62 26.72 23.88 -2.67
N ARG A 63 27.10 23.39 -1.48
CA ARG A 63 28.09 22.32 -1.31
C ARG A 63 27.63 21.00 -1.94
N MET A 64 26.37 20.61 -1.76
CA MET A 64 25.81 19.38 -2.33
C MET A 64 25.88 19.34 -3.86
N LEU A 65 25.68 20.48 -4.52
CA LEU A 65 25.69 20.57 -5.99
C LEU A 65 27.02 21.08 -6.57
N ALA A 66 28.09 21.14 -5.77
CA ALA A 66 29.38 21.71 -6.15
C ALA A 66 29.28 23.14 -6.76
N LEU A 67 28.32 23.94 -6.29
CA LEU A 67 28.10 25.33 -6.71
C LEU A 67 28.63 26.31 -5.66
N SER A 68 28.89 27.55 -6.08
CA SER A 68 29.18 28.64 -5.15
C SER A 68 27.90 29.13 -4.45
N THR A 69 28.02 29.57 -3.19
CA THR A 69 26.88 30.12 -2.43
C THR A 69 26.17 31.28 -3.16
N PRO A 70 26.86 32.21 -3.85
CA PRO A 70 26.21 33.22 -4.68
C PRO A 70 25.42 32.63 -5.87
N ALA A 71 25.91 31.56 -6.50
CA ALA A 71 25.17 30.89 -7.58
C ALA A 71 23.92 30.18 -7.05
N MET A 72 24.00 29.51 -5.89
CA MET A 72 22.84 28.91 -5.24
C MET A 72 21.80 29.96 -4.80
N SER A 73 22.25 31.11 -4.30
CA SER A 73 21.35 32.23 -3.94
C SER A 73 20.59 32.78 -5.15
N ARG A 74 21.21 32.86 -6.33
CA ARG A 74 20.52 33.24 -7.58
C ARG A 74 19.46 32.22 -7.98
N LEU A 75 19.75 30.91 -7.87
CA LEU A 75 18.78 29.85 -8.17
C LEU A 75 17.59 29.88 -7.20
N LEU A 76 17.83 30.12 -5.90
CA LEU A 76 16.75 30.37 -4.93
C LEU A 76 15.93 31.62 -5.27
N GLY A 77 16.56 32.70 -5.76
CA GLY A 77 15.86 33.88 -6.26
C GLY A 77 14.92 33.58 -7.44
N GLN A 78 15.38 32.80 -8.40
CA GLN A 78 14.58 32.36 -9.55
C GLN A 78 13.41 31.44 -9.11
N LEU A 79 13.66 30.51 -8.18
CA LEU A 79 12.62 29.65 -7.62
C LEU A 79 11.53 30.47 -6.89
N ARG A 80 11.92 31.49 -6.12
CA ARG A 80 10.97 32.39 -5.44
C ARG A 80 10.07 33.14 -6.42
N ALA A 81 10.65 33.69 -7.48
CA ALA A 81 9.90 34.38 -8.53
C ALA A 81 8.97 33.43 -9.33
N GLN A 82 9.38 32.17 -9.52
CA GLN A 82 8.59 31.18 -10.27
C GLN A 82 7.37 30.65 -9.49
N PHE A 83 7.51 30.46 -8.17
CA PHE A 83 6.46 29.88 -7.32
C PHE A 83 5.64 30.91 -6.54
N ASP A 84 6.00 32.20 -6.61
CA ASP A 84 5.47 33.29 -5.79
C ASP A 84 5.44 32.97 -4.28
N ASP A 85 6.50 32.31 -3.82
CA ASP A 85 6.63 31.78 -2.47
C ASP A 85 8.09 31.91 -1.99
N PRO A 86 8.36 32.25 -0.72
CA PRO A 86 9.73 32.44 -0.25
C PRO A 86 10.58 31.15 -0.19
N ILE A 87 9.98 29.97 -0.43
CA ILE A 87 10.51 28.58 -0.44
C ILE A 87 11.10 28.14 0.90
N LEU A 88 12.02 28.92 1.45
CA LEU A 88 12.60 28.77 2.79
C LEU A 88 12.42 30.08 3.55
N VAL A 89 11.79 30.01 4.72
CA VAL A 89 11.60 31.11 5.67
C VAL A 89 12.48 30.90 6.91
N ARG A 90 12.92 31.99 7.55
CA ARG A 90 13.80 31.91 8.72
C ARG A 90 12.96 31.79 9.99
N SER A 91 13.17 30.74 10.77
CA SER A 91 12.54 30.52 12.07
C SER A 91 13.63 30.39 13.14
N GLY A 92 13.91 31.49 13.84
CA GLY A 92 15.07 31.59 14.74
C GLY A 92 16.39 31.45 13.98
N GLN A 93 17.23 30.50 14.42
CA GLN A 93 18.55 30.25 13.80
C GLN A 93 18.51 29.30 12.59
N ILE A 94 17.36 28.66 12.30
CA ILE A 94 17.23 27.69 11.20
C ILE A 94 16.36 28.25 10.06
N MET A 95 16.58 27.75 8.85
CA MET A 95 15.67 27.96 7.72
C MET A 95 14.73 26.77 7.59
N VAL A 96 13.44 27.03 7.47
CA VAL A 96 12.36 26.04 7.43
C VAL A 96 11.61 26.20 6.10
N PRO A 97 11.27 25.12 5.39
CA PRO A 97 10.50 25.22 4.15
C PRO A 97 9.08 25.74 4.39
N THR A 98 8.56 26.47 3.41
CA THR A 98 7.14 26.89 3.39
C THR A 98 6.20 25.68 3.25
N PRO A 99 4.89 25.83 3.50
CA PRO A 99 3.92 24.77 3.22
C PRO A 99 3.91 24.33 1.74
N LEU A 100 4.06 25.27 0.80
CA LEU A 100 4.16 24.97 -0.63
C LEU A 100 5.42 24.14 -0.93
N ALA A 101 6.58 24.62 -0.46
CA ALA A 101 7.85 23.95 -0.69
C ALA A 101 7.90 22.54 -0.04
N SER A 102 7.26 22.38 1.12
CA SER A 102 7.08 21.08 1.78
C SER A 102 6.20 20.13 0.97
N ALA A 103 5.11 20.63 0.38
CA ALA A 103 4.22 19.83 -0.48
C ALA A 103 4.85 19.45 -1.83
N LEU A 104 5.82 20.23 -2.32
CA LEU A 104 6.56 19.95 -3.56
C LEU A 104 7.70 18.93 -3.37
N ARG A 105 8.24 18.81 -2.15
CA ARG A 105 9.46 18.02 -1.86
C ARG A 105 9.43 16.60 -2.45
N GLU A 106 8.43 15.78 -2.14
CA GLU A 106 8.34 14.38 -2.62
C GLU A 106 8.34 14.29 -4.16
N ARG A 107 7.67 15.24 -4.83
CA ARG A 107 7.57 15.28 -6.30
C ARG A 107 8.88 15.71 -6.96
N VAL A 108 9.57 16.68 -6.36
CA VAL A 108 10.85 17.21 -6.86
C VAL A 108 11.98 16.22 -6.62
N ARG A 109 12.00 15.55 -5.46
CA ARG A 109 12.96 14.49 -5.14
C ARG A 109 12.88 13.34 -6.14
N LYS A 110 11.67 12.85 -6.43
CA LYS A 110 11.45 11.78 -7.43
C LYS A 110 11.99 12.17 -8.81
N LEU A 111 11.65 13.36 -9.30
CA LEU A 111 12.13 13.84 -10.61
C LEU A 111 13.66 13.99 -10.67
N SER A 112 14.30 14.33 -9.55
CA SER A 112 15.76 14.44 -9.48
C SER A 112 16.44 13.07 -9.52
N VAL A 113 15.89 12.07 -8.81
CA VAL A 113 16.36 10.67 -8.85
C VAL A 113 16.12 10.05 -10.23
N ASP A 114 14.95 10.25 -10.83
CA ASP A 114 14.63 9.76 -12.19
C ASP A 114 15.61 10.37 -13.23
N ALA A 115 16.01 11.63 -13.07
CA ALA A 115 16.98 12.29 -13.95
C ALA A 115 18.42 11.82 -13.73
N GLU A 116 18.82 11.51 -12.50
CA GLU A 116 20.14 10.98 -12.17
C GLU A 116 20.30 9.53 -12.66
N ALA A 117 19.26 8.71 -12.52
CA ALA A 117 19.21 7.34 -13.05
C ALA A 117 19.35 7.28 -14.58
N LEU A 118 18.80 8.28 -15.30
CA LEU A 118 18.99 8.40 -16.76
C LEU A 118 20.43 8.72 -17.16
N ILE A 119 21.21 9.38 -16.31
CA ILE A 119 22.62 9.72 -16.56
C ILE A 119 23.55 8.55 -16.17
N GLN A 120 23.19 7.80 -15.13
CA GLN A 120 23.92 6.60 -14.68
C GLN A 120 23.60 5.33 -15.48
N CYS A 121 22.78 5.44 -16.54
CA CYS A 121 22.41 4.31 -17.38
C CYS A 121 23.62 3.81 -18.19
N ASP A 122 24.10 2.61 -17.87
CA ASP A 122 25.26 2.01 -18.52
C ASP A 122 24.95 1.65 -19.99
N LEU A 123 25.56 2.38 -20.92
CA LEU A 123 25.42 2.17 -22.36
C LEU A 123 26.20 0.94 -22.86
N SER A 124 26.94 0.24 -22.01
CA SER A 124 27.68 -0.98 -22.35
C SER A 124 26.78 -2.18 -22.69
N ASN A 125 25.49 -2.08 -22.40
CA ASN A 125 24.49 -3.10 -22.73
C ASN A 125 23.33 -2.42 -23.49
N PRO A 126 23.40 -2.29 -24.82
CA PRO A 126 22.32 -1.66 -25.59
C PRO A 126 21.03 -2.48 -25.40
N PRO A 127 19.88 -1.82 -25.14
CA PRO A 127 18.60 -2.53 -25.14
C PRO A 127 18.37 -3.13 -26.53
N ASP A 128 18.08 -4.43 -26.56
CA ASP A 128 17.80 -5.20 -27.77
C ASP A 128 16.78 -4.44 -28.64
N GLU A 129 17.15 -4.10 -29.89
CA GLU A 129 16.37 -3.20 -30.77
C GLU A 129 14.97 -3.74 -31.11
N THR A 130 14.69 -4.98 -30.75
CA THR A 130 13.37 -5.62 -30.82
C THR A 130 12.40 -5.21 -29.70
N THR A 131 12.85 -4.48 -28.66
CA THR A 131 12.00 -4.07 -27.52
C THR A 131 11.67 -2.57 -27.58
N PRO A 132 10.41 -2.18 -27.89
CA PRO A 132 10.01 -0.78 -27.87
C PRO A 132 10.20 -0.16 -26.49
N SER A 133 11.04 0.88 -26.41
CA SER A 133 11.31 1.60 -25.16
C SER A 133 10.03 2.24 -24.61
N ALA A 134 9.41 1.55 -23.67
CA ALA A 134 8.24 2.03 -22.94
C ALA A 134 8.67 3.13 -21.96
N ARG A 135 8.81 4.36 -22.46
CA ARG A 135 8.37 5.50 -21.66
C ARG A 135 6.98 5.16 -21.13
N PRO A 136 6.67 5.40 -19.85
CA PRO A 136 5.31 5.64 -19.42
C PRO A 136 4.88 7.00 -20.01
N THR A 137 4.72 7.03 -21.33
CA THR A 137 3.55 7.68 -21.92
C THR A 137 2.41 7.32 -21.00
N PRO A 138 1.62 8.26 -20.46
CA PRO A 138 0.33 7.87 -19.94
C PRO A 138 -0.29 7.08 -21.08
N VAL A 139 -0.61 5.81 -20.84
CA VAL A 139 -1.50 5.09 -21.71
C VAL A 139 -2.83 5.82 -21.50
N ARG A 140 -2.98 6.94 -22.21
CA ARG A 140 -4.26 7.37 -22.76
C ARG A 140 -4.60 6.20 -23.64
N ALA A 141 -5.17 5.18 -23.00
CA ALA A 141 -5.64 4.02 -23.66
C ALA A 141 -6.47 4.57 -24.81
N SER A 142 -6.19 4.10 -26.00
CA SER A 142 -7.22 3.92 -26.99
C SER A 142 -8.24 2.93 -26.41
N TYR A 143 -8.94 3.37 -25.35
CA TYR A 143 -10.36 3.11 -25.14
C TYR A 143 -11.05 3.70 -26.38
N GLN A 144 -10.89 2.98 -27.50
CA GLN A 144 -12.05 2.49 -28.20
C GLN A 144 -12.98 1.99 -27.11
N PRO A 145 -14.10 2.67 -26.83
CA PRO A 145 -15.10 2.11 -25.94
C PRO A 145 -15.44 0.76 -26.58
N VAL A 146 -15.18 -0.33 -25.87
CA VAL A 146 -15.72 -1.62 -26.27
C VAL A 146 -17.21 -1.50 -26.03
N LEU A 147 -17.91 -0.92 -27.01
CA LEU A 147 -19.34 -0.71 -26.95
C LEU A 147 -19.95 -2.08 -26.69
N ILE A 148 -20.90 -2.12 -25.77
CA ILE A 148 -21.58 -3.37 -25.43
C ILE A 148 -22.23 -3.95 -26.70
N SER A 149 -22.67 -3.12 -27.66
CA SER A 149 -23.07 -3.54 -29.01
C SER A 149 -22.04 -4.40 -29.73
N ASN A 150 -20.76 -4.05 -29.70
CA ASN A 150 -19.71 -4.77 -30.42
C ASN A 150 -19.38 -6.11 -29.76
N ARG A 151 -19.65 -6.24 -28.45
CA ARG A 151 -19.61 -7.52 -27.72
C ARG A 151 -20.87 -8.34 -27.95
N ILE A 152 -22.05 -7.71 -27.96
CA ILE A 152 -23.35 -8.36 -28.23
C ILE A 152 -23.39 -8.90 -29.66
N SER A 153 -22.90 -8.18 -30.67
CA SER A 153 -22.81 -8.70 -32.04
C SER A 153 -21.76 -9.81 -32.23
N ALA A 154 -20.85 -10.00 -31.26
CA ALA A 154 -20.02 -11.20 -31.16
C ALA A 154 -20.67 -12.31 -30.30
N LEU A 155 -21.83 -12.05 -29.69
CA LEU A 155 -22.70 -13.00 -28.98
C LEU A 155 -23.97 -13.34 -29.79
N ASP A 156 -24.18 -12.75 -30.97
CA ASP A 156 -25.31 -12.97 -31.88
C ASP A 156 -25.24 -14.34 -32.59
N GLY A 157 -25.16 -15.41 -31.79
CA GLY A 157 -25.44 -16.79 -32.17
C GLY A 157 -24.22 -17.65 -32.56
N THR A 158 -24.36 -18.95 -32.26
CA THR A 158 -23.61 -20.11 -32.82
C THR A 158 -22.34 -20.63 -32.15
N GLU A 159 -21.87 -20.09 -31.03
CA GLU A 159 -21.05 -20.86 -30.08
C GLU A 159 -21.79 -21.07 -28.74
N ASN A 160 -22.57 -22.16 -28.67
CA ASN A 160 -22.90 -22.77 -27.37
C ASN A 160 -21.60 -23.37 -26.82
N LEU A 161 -20.79 -22.53 -26.17
CA LEU A 161 -19.56 -22.93 -25.50
C LEU A 161 -19.86 -24.14 -24.60
N PRO A 162 -19.11 -25.26 -24.74
CA PRO A 162 -19.41 -26.49 -24.04
C PRO A 162 -19.65 -26.26 -22.54
N ALA A 163 -20.46 -27.09 -21.87
CA ALA A 163 -20.72 -26.92 -20.44
C ALA A 163 -19.43 -26.99 -19.56
N ALA A 164 -18.35 -27.53 -20.11
CA ALA A 164 -17.01 -27.56 -19.52
C ALA A 164 -16.16 -26.28 -19.77
N ASP A 165 -16.49 -25.44 -20.76
CA ASP A 165 -15.76 -24.20 -21.06
C ASP A 165 -15.73 -23.28 -19.81
N PRO A 166 -14.57 -22.70 -19.44
CA PRO A 166 -14.45 -21.87 -18.25
C PRO A 166 -15.43 -20.70 -18.17
N ARG A 167 -15.75 -20.03 -19.29
CA ARG A 167 -16.69 -18.90 -19.34
C ARG A 167 -18.13 -19.40 -19.13
N SER A 168 -18.50 -20.54 -19.72
CA SER A 168 -19.78 -21.21 -19.45
C SER A 168 -19.91 -21.66 -17.98
N ARG A 169 -18.83 -22.15 -17.37
CA ARG A 169 -18.82 -22.52 -15.94
C ARG A 169 -18.94 -21.29 -15.04
N LEU A 170 -18.16 -20.25 -15.29
CA LEU A 170 -18.20 -18.98 -14.55
C LEU A 170 -19.55 -18.27 -14.66
N ALA A 171 -20.22 -18.32 -15.82
CA ALA A 171 -21.56 -17.75 -16.01
C ALA A 171 -22.58 -18.32 -15.02
N ARG A 172 -22.51 -19.63 -14.71
CA ARG A 172 -23.39 -20.28 -13.71
C ARG A 172 -23.12 -19.72 -12.29
N HIS A 173 -21.86 -19.47 -11.95
CA HIS A 173 -21.49 -18.87 -10.66
C HIS A 173 -21.95 -17.40 -10.56
N VAL A 174 -21.78 -16.61 -11.62
CA VAL A 174 -22.30 -15.23 -11.71
C VAL A 174 -23.82 -15.21 -11.56
N ALA A 175 -24.56 -16.08 -12.26
CA ALA A 175 -26.01 -16.20 -12.11
C ALA A 175 -26.43 -16.60 -10.69
N THR A 176 -25.65 -17.46 -10.02
CA THR A 176 -25.90 -17.91 -8.64
C THR A 176 -25.77 -16.78 -7.63
N VAL A 177 -24.74 -15.93 -7.73
CA VAL A 177 -24.57 -14.77 -6.82
C VAL A 177 -25.37 -13.53 -7.21
N GLY A 178 -25.70 -13.38 -8.50
CA GLY A 178 -26.28 -12.18 -9.09
C GLY A 178 -27.75 -12.28 -9.51
N GLY A 179 -28.41 -13.43 -9.32
CA GLY A 179 -29.75 -13.74 -9.83
C GLY A 179 -30.92 -12.87 -9.34
N GLY A 180 -30.67 -11.84 -8.55
CA GLY A 180 -31.67 -10.91 -8.01
C GLY A 180 -32.28 -11.34 -6.67
N ALA A 181 -33.14 -10.48 -6.12
CA ALA A 181 -33.79 -10.70 -4.82
C ALA A 181 -34.57 -12.03 -4.80
N GLY A 182 -34.32 -12.87 -3.78
CA GLY A 182 -34.97 -14.17 -3.60
C GLY A 182 -34.43 -15.31 -4.50
N ARG A 183 -33.52 -15.03 -5.45
CA ARG A 183 -32.88 -16.04 -6.30
C ARG A 183 -31.37 -16.14 -6.11
N ALA A 184 -30.71 -15.03 -5.79
CA ALA A 184 -29.29 -15.00 -5.48
C ALA A 184 -28.99 -15.75 -4.16
N ARG A 185 -27.94 -16.57 -4.15
CA ARG A 185 -27.37 -17.20 -2.95
C ARG A 185 -25.86 -17.00 -2.88
N ALA A 186 -25.26 -17.35 -1.74
CA ALA A 186 -23.81 -17.51 -1.66
C ALA A 186 -23.36 -18.77 -2.42
N LEU A 187 -22.13 -18.73 -2.94
CA LEU A 187 -21.44 -19.93 -3.41
C LEU A 187 -21.00 -20.77 -2.21
N SER A 188 -21.00 -22.09 -2.36
CA SER A 188 -20.27 -23.01 -1.47
C SER A 188 -18.76 -22.86 -1.66
N ILE A 189 -17.96 -23.42 -0.73
CA ILE A 189 -16.48 -23.40 -0.81
C ILE A 189 -16.00 -23.90 -2.18
N VAL A 190 -16.54 -25.01 -2.68
CA VAL A 190 -16.11 -25.63 -3.94
C VAL A 190 -16.50 -24.78 -5.16
N GLU A 191 -17.71 -24.21 -5.15
CA GLU A 191 -18.16 -23.30 -6.22
C GLU A 191 -17.34 -22.01 -6.26
N ALA A 192 -17.02 -21.43 -5.10
CA ALA A 192 -16.16 -20.24 -5.01
C ALA A 192 -14.71 -20.54 -5.43
N GLU A 193 -14.20 -21.72 -5.09
CA GLU A 193 -12.87 -22.20 -5.49
C GLU A 193 -12.79 -22.46 -7.01
N GLU A 194 -13.83 -23.01 -7.63
CA GLU A 194 -13.91 -23.13 -9.09
C GLU A 194 -14.02 -21.74 -9.75
N ALA A 195 -14.96 -20.92 -9.31
CA ALA A 195 -15.24 -19.61 -9.89
C ALA A 195 -14.01 -18.69 -9.84
N PHE A 196 -13.33 -18.63 -8.70
CA PHE A 196 -12.17 -17.75 -8.55
C PHE A 196 -10.92 -18.27 -9.25
N ARG A 197 -10.75 -19.60 -9.38
CA ARG A 197 -9.65 -20.19 -10.15
C ARG A 197 -9.75 -19.85 -11.63
N ILE A 198 -10.93 -19.97 -12.24
CA ILE A 198 -11.19 -19.50 -13.62
C ILE A 198 -10.79 -18.02 -13.80
N VAL A 199 -11.03 -17.17 -12.80
CA VAL A 199 -10.62 -15.75 -12.81
C VAL A 199 -9.11 -15.57 -12.61
N LEU A 200 -8.47 -16.41 -11.79
CA LEU A 200 -7.03 -16.38 -11.48
C LEU A 200 -6.15 -16.97 -12.59
N ASP A 201 -6.70 -17.86 -13.41
CA ASP A 201 -6.02 -18.52 -14.53
C ASP A 201 -6.08 -17.66 -15.81
N GLY A 202 -7.04 -16.73 -15.88
CA GLY A 202 -7.19 -15.78 -16.99
C GLY A 202 -8.26 -16.16 -18.02
N ASP A 203 -8.96 -17.28 -17.82
CA ASP A 203 -9.97 -17.80 -18.76
C ASP A 203 -11.33 -17.05 -18.70
N ALA A 204 -11.50 -16.11 -17.79
CA ALA A 204 -12.72 -15.34 -17.59
C ALA A 204 -12.82 -14.12 -18.53
N ASP A 205 -14.00 -13.83 -19.09
CA ASP A 205 -14.22 -12.53 -19.73
C ASP A 205 -14.23 -11.40 -18.65
N PRO A 206 -13.57 -10.25 -18.87
CA PRO A 206 -13.54 -9.15 -17.90
C PRO A 206 -14.90 -8.68 -17.39
N VAL A 207 -15.96 -8.78 -18.21
CA VAL A 207 -17.33 -8.46 -17.80
C VAL A 207 -17.85 -9.47 -16.77
N GLN A 208 -17.53 -10.76 -16.92
CA GLN A 208 -17.87 -11.79 -15.93
C GLN A 208 -17.11 -11.58 -14.61
N VAL A 209 -15.83 -11.21 -14.68
CA VAL A 209 -15.02 -10.86 -13.50
C VAL A 209 -15.65 -9.70 -12.73
N GLY A 210 -15.98 -8.61 -13.42
CA GLY A 210 -16.66 -7.45 -12.83
C GLY A 210 -18.00 -7.82 -12.21
N ALA A 211 -18.85 -8.55 -12.94
CA ALA A 211 -20.16 -8.98 -12.47
C ALA A 211 -20.08 -9.86 -11.21
N LEU A 212 -19.17 -10.84 -11.18
CA LEU A 212 -18.94 -11.71 -10.02
C LEU A 212 -18.55 -10.88 -8.78
N LEU A 213 -17.52 -10.05 -8.90
CA LEU A 213 -16.98 -9.29 -7.78
C LEU A 213 -17.97 -8.25 -7.25
N VAL A 214 -18.70 -7.56 -8.12
CA VAL A 214 -19.76 -6.60 -7.73
C VAL A 214 -20.92 -7.32 -7.03
N ALA A 215 -21.40 -8.44 -7.57
CA ALA A 215 -22.50 -9.19 -6.97
C ALA A 215 -22.14 -9.74 -5.57
N MET A 216 -20.95 -10.34 -5.42
CA MET A 216 -20.44 -10.79 -4.12
C MET A 216 -20.23 -9.64 -3.14
N GLN A 217 -19.71 -8.49 -3.60
CA GLN A 217 -19.48 -7.31 -2.76
C GLN A 217 -20.80 -6.67 -2.28
N SER A 218 -21.81 -6.63 -3.14
CA SER A 218 -23.14 -6.05 -2.85
C SER A 218 -23.98 -6.95 -1.95
N ARG A 219 -23.95 -8.27 -2.16
CA ARG A 219 -24.64 -9.26 -1.31
C ARG A 219 -23.93 -9.45 0.05
N GLY A 220 -22.61 -9.23 0.09
CA GLY A 220 -21.74 -9.50 1.24
C GLY A 220 -21.12 -10.91 1.16
N THR A 221 -19.79 -10.96 1.08
CA THR A 221 -19.04 -12.22 0.98
C THR A 221 -19.18 -13.09 2.24
N THR A 222 -19.41 -14.39 2.07
CA THR A 222 -19.48 -15.36 3.18
C THR A 222 -18.10 -15.93 3.52
N ALA A 223 -17.99 -16.62 4.67
CA ALA A 223 -16.77 -17.32 5.07
C ALA A 223 -16.41 -18.44 4.08
N ASP A 224 -17.41 -19.20 3.63
CA ASP A 224 -17.28 -20.25 2.61
C ASP A 224 -16.72 -19.70 1.29
N GLU A 225 -17.28 -18.58 0.82
CA GLU A 225 -16.81 -17.92 -0.40
C GLU A 225 -15.36 -17.44 -0.26
N LEU A 226 -15.05 -16.78 0.86
CA LEU A 226 -13.71 -16.29 1.13
C LEU A 226 -12.69 -17.44 1.23
N ALA A 227 -13.06 -18.56 1.87
CA ALA A 227 -12.21 -19.74 1.97
C ALA A 227 -12.01 -20.42 0.60
N GLY A 228 -13.06 -20.54 -0.22
CA GLY A 228 -12.94 -21.07 -1.59
C GLY A 228 -12.05 -20.19 -2.48
N MET A 229 -12.25 -18.87 -2.43
CA MET A 229 -11.39 -17.92 -3.15
C MET A 229 -9.91 -18.01 -2.71
N VAL A 230 -9.63 -18.20 -1.41
CA VAL A 230 -8.26 -18.41 -0.93
C VAL A 230 -7.68 -19.73 -1.44
N ARG A 231 -8.42 -20.84 -1.37
CA ARG A 231 -7.96 -22.14 -1.88
C ARG A 231 -7.57 -22.08 -3.36
N ALA A 232 -8.32 -21.33 -4.16
CA ALA A 232 -8.04 -21.11 -5.58
C ALA A 232 -6.72 -20.35 -5.87
N VAL A 233 -6.12 -19.66 -4.90
CA VAL A 233 -4.80 -19.01 -5.05
C VAL A 233 -3.68 -20.04 -5.19
N TYR A 234 -3.90 -21.26 -4.71
CA TYR A 234 -2.94 -22.34 -4.74
C TYR A 234 -3.28 -23.35 -5.83
N GLU A 235 -2.31 -23.59 -6.71
CA GLU A 235 -2.25 -24.87 -7.40
C GLU A 235 -1.94 -25.96 -6.37
N PRO A 236 -2.52 -27.17 -6.51
CA PRO A 236 -2.15 -28.31 -5.69
C PRO A 236 -0.76 -28.81 -6.10
N ASP A 237 0.28 -28.13 -5.62
CA ASP A 237 1.68 -28.46 -5.89
C ASP A 237 2.07 -29.76 -5.16
N PRO A 238 2.39 -30.84 -5.90
CA PRO A 238 2.73 -32.12 -5.30
C PRO A 238 4.16 -32.19 -4.74
N VAL A 239 4.99 -31.15 -4.92
CA VAL A 239 6.44 -31.21 -4.62
C VAL A 239 6.93 -30.01 -3.78
N SER A 240 6.74 -30.11 -2.46
CA SER A 240 7.62 -29.40 -1.52
C SER A 240 7.84 -30.19 -0.22
N ARG A 241 8.74 -31.19 -0.29
CA ARG A 241 9.14 -32.00 0.88
C ARG A 241 10.17 -31.29 1.79
N ASP A 242 10.82 -30.24 1.31
CA ASP A 242 11.76 -29.37 2.07
C ASP A 242 11.11 -28.04 2.52
N ALA A 243 9.85 -28.10 2.94
CA ALA A 243 9.09 -26.94 3.41
C ALA A 243 9.78 -26.31 4.64
N VAL A 244 10.21 -25.05 4.49
CA VAL A 244 10.71 -24.24 5.62
C VAL A 244 9.58 -24.06 6.60
N GLN A 245 9.77 -24.43 7.87
CA GLN A 245 8.82 -24.03 8.90
C GLN A 245 8.95 -22.53 9.15
N ILE A 246 7.85 -21.82 8.89
CA ILE A 246 7.73 -20.37 9.12
C ILE A 246 6.88 -20.18 10.38
N ASP A 247 7.35 -19.34 11.29
CA ASP A 247 6.69 -19.11 12.56
C ASP A 247 5.53 -18.12 12.41
N LEU A 248 5.75 -16.99 11.71
CA LEU A 248 4.78 -15.91 11.57
C LEU A 248 4.59 -15.44 10.11
N ASP A 249 3.34 -15.41 9.68
CA ASP A 249 2.83 -14.79 8.46
C ASP A 249 2.19 -13.42 8.79
N TRP A 250 2.60 -12.38 8.06
CA TRP A 250 2.24 -10.99 8.34
C TRP A 250 1.83 -10.23 7.05
N PRO A 251 0.54 -10.29 6.69
CA PRO A 251 -0.04 -9.51 5.60
C PRO A 251 0.19 -7.99 5.72
N ALA A 252 0.67 -7.37 4.64
CA ALA A 252 1.17 -5.99 4.60
C ALA A 252 0.47 -5.12 3.53
N TYR A 253 -0.86 -5.22 3.42
CA TYR A 253 -1.67 -4.61 2.34
C TYR A 253 -2.12 -3.17 2.61
N VAL A 254 -1.20 -2.31 3.06
CA VAL A 254 -1.46 -0.92 3.47
C VAL A 254 -2.17 -0.12 2.37
N SER A 255 -3.30 0.55 2.70
CA SER A 255 -3.99 1.41 1.73
C SER A 255 -3.13 2.59 1.27
N PRO A 256 -3.17 2.97 -0.02
CA PRO A 256 -2.53 4.19 -0.53
C PRO A 256 -2.90 5.48 0.22
N ARG A 257 -4.04 5.50 0.92
CA ARG A 257 -4.51 6.64 1.72
C ARG A 257 -3.87 6.70 3.13
N ASN A 258 -3.10 5.69 3.56
CA ASN A 258 -2.52 5.61 4.90
C ASN A 258 -1.10 6.21 4.99
N ARG A 259 -1.02 7.50 5.35
CA ARG A 259 0.25 8.25 5.53
C ARG A 259 0.93 8.00 6.89
N ARG A 260 0.98 6.76 7.39
CA ARG A 260 1.64 6.41 8.66
C ARG A 260 2.97 5.74 8.40
N ALA A 261 3.95 5.98 9.27
CA ALA A 261 5.19 5.22 9.29
C ALA A 261 4.89 3.72 9.50
N PRO A 262 5.48 2.82 8.67
CA PRO A 262 5.24 1.38 8.67
C PRO A 262 6.03 0.68 9.79
N PHE A 263 5.78 1.06 11.05
CA PHE A 263 6.50 0.54 12.22
C PHE A 263 6.38 -0.98 12.40
N PHE A 264 5.38 -1.63 11.79
CA PHE A 264 5.30 -3.09 11.71
C PHE A 264 6.51 -3.74 11.01
N LEU A 265 7.19 -3.03 10.09
CA LEU A 265 8.41 -3.55 9.43
C LEU A 265 9.59 -3.61 10.41
N LEU A 266 9.75 -2.57 11.24
CA LEU A 266 10.77 -2.55 12.31
C LEU A 266 10.48 -3.68 13.31
N ALA A 267 9.19 -3.89 13.64
CA ALA A 267 8.80 -4.99 14.53
C ALA A 267 9.06 -6.38 13.92
N ALA A 268 8.74 -6.57 12.64
CA ALA A 268 9.01 -7.82 11.91
C ALA A 268 10.51 -8.12 11.82
N ARG A 269 11.35 -7.11 11.50
CA ARG A 269 12.80 -7.24 11.46
C ARG A 269 13.39 -7.54 12.85
N ALA A 270 12.95 -6.85 13.90
CA ALA A 270 13.39 -7.14 15.27
C ALA A 270 13.00 -8.55 15.74
N LEU A 271 11.84 -9.07 15.32
CA LEU A 271 11.44 -10.46 15.57
C LEU A 271 12.35 -11.44 14.83
N ALA A 272 12.70 -11.16 13.57
CA ALA A 272 13.66 -11.97 12.80
C ALA A 272 15.04 -12.04 13.48
N GLU A 273 15.54 -10.91 13.97
CA GLU A 273 16.81 -10.83 14.71
C GLU A 273 16.77 -11.40 16.14
N SER A 274 15.57 -11.72 16.63
CA SER A 274 15.36 -12.54 17.84
C SER A 274 15.27 -14.05 17.55
N GLY A 275 15.37 -14.46 16.28
CA GLY A 275 15.40 -15.85 15.82
C GLY A 275 14.09 -16.38 15.21
N HIS A 276 13.00 -15.63 15.27
CA HIS A 276 11.70 -16.05 14.73
C HIS A 276 11.68 -15.91 13.20
N SER A 277 11.16 -16.90 12.48
CA SER A 277 11.00 -16.80 11.03
C SER A 277 9.73 -16.02 10.67
N VAL A 278 9.89 -14.87 10.01
CA VAL A 278 8.81 -13.93 9.68
C VAL A 278 8.67 -13.79 8.17
N MET A 279 7.48 -14.06 7.64
CA MET A 279 7.14 -13.82 6.25
C MET A 279 6.18 -12.64 6.16
N LEU A 280 6.61 -11.58 5.48
CA LEU A 280 5.77 -10.46 5.08
C LEU A 280 5.24 -10.73 3.66
N HIS A 281 4.01 -10.33 3.35
CA HIS A 281 3.56 -10.33 1.94
C HIS A 281 2.58 -9.19 1.65
N GLY A 282 2.64 -8.64 0.44
CA GLY A 282 1.94 -7.41 0.10
C GLY A 282 1.92 -7.10 -1.41
N TYR A 283 1.58 -5.87 -1.77
CA TYR A 283 1.54 -5.45 -3.17
C TYR A 283 2.93 -5.47 -3.85
N ASN A 284 2.95 -5.43 -5.18
CA ASN A 284 4.19 -5.33 -5.97
C ASN A 284 4.97 -4.03 -5.67
N GLN A 285 6.30 -4.03 -5.82
CA GLN A 285 7.22 -2.94 -5.46
C GLN A 285 6.76 -1.54 -5.90
N GLY A 286 6.27 -1.38 -7.13
CA GLY A 286 5.74 -0.09 -7.63
C GLY A 286 4.48 0.45 -6.92
N LEU A 287 3.86 -0.35 -6.04
CA LEU A 287 2.72 0.00 -5.18
C LEU A 287 3.06 -0.10 -3.69
N ILE A 288 4.27 -0.54 -3.32
CA ILE A 288 4.72 -0.56 -1.92
C ILE A 288 5.10 0.87 -1.52
N GLN A 289 4.21 1.56 -0.79
CA GLN A 289 4.47 2.91 -0.25
C GLN A 289 5.66 2.99 0.73
N PHE A 290 6.23 1.84 1.08
CA PHE A 290 7.33 1.65 2.02
C PHE A 290 8.49 0.84 1.42
N GLY A 291 8.63 0.80 0.08
CA GLY A 291 9.70 0.05 -0.59
C GLY A 291 11.11 0.48 -0.15
N GLU A 292 11.33 1.79 0.00
CA GLU A 292 12.57 2.36 0.57
C GLU A 292 12.86 1.84 1.98
N VAL A 293 11.80 1.61 2.78
CA VAL A 293 11.93 1.09 4.16
C VAL A 293 12.32 -0.39 4.15
N LEU A 294 11.83 -1.19 3.20
CA LEU A 294 12.25 -2.59 3.07
C LEU A 294 13.75 -2.68 2.75
N GLY A 295 14.22 -1.90 1.77
CA GLY A 295 15.62 -1.88 1.38
C GLY A 295 16.54 -1.43 2.52
N ALA A 296 16.19 -0.36 3.23
CA ALA A 296 17.01 0.19 4.30
C ALA A 296 16.98 -0.61 5.62
N LEU A 297 16.00 -1.51 5.81
CA LEU A 297 15.97 -2.48 6.91
C LEU A 297 16.60 -3.83 6.55
N ASP A 298 17.21 -3.95 5.35
CA ASP A 298 17.68 -5.22 4.78
C ASP A 298 16.60 -6.33 4.86
N ILE A 299 15.35 -5.98 4.54
CA ILE A 299 14.26 -6.94 4.37
C ILE A 299 14.27 -7.36 2.89
N PRO A 300 14.71 -8.58 2.56
CA PRO A 300 14.86 -8.97 1.16
C PRO A 300 13.47 -9.17 0.54
N VAL A 301 13.33 -8.71 -0.71
CA VAL A 301 12.10 -8.91 -1.49
C VAL A 301 12.31 -10.08 -2.43
N ALA A 302 11.51 -11.13 -2.29
CA ALA A 302 11.59 -12.31 -3.14
C ALA A 302 11.03 -12.06 -4.54
N THR A 303 11.62 -12.72 -5.52
CA THR A 303 11.16 -12.82 -6.92
C THR A 303 10.51 -14.17 -7.23
N SER A 304 10.75 -15.19 -6.41
CA SER A 304 10.14 -16.53 -6.51
C SER A 304 9.84 -17.13 -5.13
N ARG A 305 8.95 -18.13 -5.07
CA ARG A 305 8.66 -18.86 -3.81
C ARG A 305 9.88 -19.62 -3.27
N ILE A 306 10.73 -20.11 -4.17
CA ILE A 306 12.01 -20.79 -3.84
C ILE A 306 12.97 -19.79 -3.18
N GLU A 307 13.07 -18.59 -3.75
CA GLU A 307 13.90 -17.52 -3.18
C GLU A 307 13.38 -17.07 -1.81
N ALA A 308 12.06 -16.87 -1.65
CA ALA A 308 11.45 -16.54 -0.36
C ALA A 308 11.81 -17.56 0.73
N ALA A 309 11.71 -18.87 0.41
CA ALA A 309 12.14 -19.93 1.31
C ALA A 309 13.65 -19.86 1.65
N SER A 310 14.51 -19.55 0.67
CA SER A 310 15.95 -19.36 0.88
C SER A 310 16.28 -18.15 1.78
N GLN A 311 15.63 -17.02 1.53
CA GLN A 311 15.74 -15.80 2.33
C GLN A 311 15.30 -16.04 3.78
N ILE A 312 14.21 -16.80 4.01
CA ILE A 312 13.77 -17.14 5.37
C ILE A 312 14.75 -18.11 6.07
N ARG A 313 15.31 -19.11 5.37
CA ARG A 313 16.35 -20.00 5.96
C ARG A 313 17.58 -19.22 6.43
N THR A 314 18.01 -18.21 5.67
CA THR A 314 19.28 -17.51 5.88
C THR A 314 19.14 -16.24 6.73
N LYS A 315 18.17 -15.37 6.43
CA LYS A 315 17.95 -14.08 7.11
C LYS A 315 16.80 -14.09 8.13
N ARG A 316 16.06 -15.19 8.27
CA ARG A 316 14.82 -15.30 9.07
C ARG A 316 13.68 -14.36 8.64
N ILE A 317 13.83 -13.59 7.57
CA ILE A 317 12.81 -12.69 7.05
C ILE A 317 12.81 -12.63 5.52
N SER A 318 11.62 -12.52 4.94
CA SER A 318 11.40 -12.27 3.51
C SER A 318 10.11 -11.47 3.31
N PHE A 319 10.10 -10.58 2.32
CA PHE A 319 8.89 -9.96 1.79
C PHE A 319 8.52 -10.62 0.45
N VAL A 320 7.30 -11.14 0.35
CA VAL A 320 6.77 -11.81 -0.84
C VAL A 320 5.73 -10.92 -1.56
N PRO A 321 6.03 -10.38 -2.75
CA PRO A 321 5.07 -9.60 -3.53
C PRO A 321 3.92 -10.46 -4.07
N LEU A 322 2.71 -9.89 -4.19
CA LEU A 322 1.56 -10.57 -4.82
C LEU A 322 1.87 -11.23 -6.18
N PRO A 323 2.66 -10.63 -7.10
CA PRO A 323 3.02 -11.30 -8.35
C PRO A 323 3.79 -12.61 -8.20
N VAL A 324 4.54 -12.79 -7.10
CA VAL A 324 5.25 -14.05 -6.78
C VAL A 324 4.30 -15.13 -6.25
N ILE A 325 3.16 -14.71 -5.72
CA ILE A 325 2.08 -15.59 -5.26
C ILE A 325 1.21 -15.99 -6.46
N ARG A 326 0.55 -15.01 -7.10
CA ARG A 326 -0.23 -15.16 -8.34
C ARG A 326 -0.36 -13.77 -9.01
N PRO A 327 0.21 -13.51 -10.21
CA PRO A 327 0.16 -12.20 -10.88
C PRO A 327 -1.25 -11.63 -11.01
N GLN A 328 -2.23 -12.49 -11.30
CA GLN A 328 -3.62 -12.09 -11.49
C GLN A 328 -4.27 -11.49 -10.23
N LEU A 329 -3.83 -11.84 -9.00
CA LEU A 329 -4.28 -11.16 -7.78
C LEU A 329 -3.91 -9.68 -7.78
N GLN A 330 -2.72 -9.32 -8.28
CA GLN A 330 -2.30 -7.93 -8.37
C GLN A 330 -3.14 -7.16 -9.40
N ALA A 331 -3.51 -7.80 -10.52
CA ALA A 331 -4.41 -7.21 -11.52
C ALA A 331 -5.81 -6.95 -10.93
N LEU A 332 -6.39 -7.93 -10.21
CA LEU A 332 -7.69 -7.80 -9.56
C LEU A 332 -7.72 -6.71 -8.47
N ILE A 333 -6.63 -6.55 -7.71
CA ILE A 333 -6.47 -5.47 -6.74
C ILE A 333 -6.43 -4.11 -7.44
N ASN A 334 -5.75 -4.00 -8.58
CA ASN A 334 -5.62 -2.74 -9.32
C ASN A 334 -6.95 -2.22 -9.87
N LEU A 335 -7.98 -3.08 -10.02
CA LEU A 335 -9.34 -2.66 -10.35
C LEU A 335 -9.94 -1.65 -9.35
N TYR A 336 -9.39 -1.55 -8.13
CA TYR A 336 -9.73 -0.47 -7.19
C TYR A 336 -9.56 0.93 -7.82
N GLN A 337 -8.55 1.15 -8.68
CA GLN A 337 -8.36 2.44 -9.34
C GLN A 337 -9.44 2.76 -10.39
N LEU A 338 -10.05 1.73 -10.97
CA LEU A 338 -11.11 1.85 -11.97
C LEU A 338 -12.50 1.98 -11.33
N MET A 339 -12.74 1.32 -10.19
CA MET A 339 -14.06 1.22 -9.54
C MET A 339 -14.23 2.11 -8.29
N ASP A 340 -13.14 2.66 -7.73
CA ASP A 340 -13.03 3.32 -6.39
C ASP A 340 -13.72 2.58 -5.22
N MET A 341 -13.93 1.26 -5.38
CA MET A 341 -14.51 0.39 -4.35
C MET A 341 -13.63 -0.83 -4.09
N ARG A 342 -13.59 -1.28 -2.85
CA ARG A 342 -12.97 -2.56 -2.47
C ARG A 342 -13.80 -3.72 -3.02
N SER A 343 -13.13 -4.82 -3.36
CA SER A 343 -13.75 -6.07 -3.77
C SER A 343 -13.48 -7.16 -2.73
N PRO A 344 -14.11 -8.34 -2.82
CA PRO A 344 -13.81 -9.48 -1.94
C PRO A 344 -12.33 -9.90 -1.99
N VAL A 345 -11.63 -9.61 -3.09
CA VAL A 345 -10.19 -9.88 -3.24
C VAL A 345 -9.35 -9.15 -2.19
N ASN A 346 -9.75 -7.95 -1.74
CA ASN A 346 -9.06 -7.25 -0.64
C ASN A 346 -9.11 -8.01 0.70
N ASN A 347 -10.06 -8.95 0.87
CA ASN A 347 -10.16 -9.83 2.02
C ASN A 347 -9.43 -11.16 1.77
N VAL A 348 -9.46 -11.68 0.53
CA VAL A 348 -8.72 -12.90 0.12
C VAL A 348 -7.23 -12.72 0.36
N VAL A 349 -6.66 -11.59 -0.08
CA VAL A 349 -5.21 -11.38 -0.02
C VAL A 349 -4.64 -11.43 1.40
N GLN A 350 -5.45 -11.13 2.42
CA GLN A 350 -5.09 -11.21 3.84
C GLN A 350 -5.02 -12.65 4.38
N LEU A 351 -5.71 -13.60 3.76
CA LEU A 351 -5.80 -15.01 4.17
C LEU A 351 -5.03 -15.94 3.22
N ILE A 352 -4.04 -15.42 2.51
CA ILE A 352 -3.24 -16.28 1.64
C ILE A 352 -2.34 -17.19 2.50
N ASN A 353 -1.42 -16.63 3.30
CA ASN A 353 -0.35 -17.37 3.99
C ASN A 353 0.49 -18.23 3.01
N PRO A 354 1.22 -17.60 2.05
CA PRO A 354 1.79 -18.23 0.84
C PRO A 354 2.74 -19.42 1.05
N LEU A 355 3.27 -19.61 2.25
CA LEU A 355 4.21 -20.67 2.61
C LEU A 355 3.79 -21.42 3.90
N ALA A 356 2.49 -21.40 4.24
CA ALA A 356 1.89 -22.16 5.34
C ALA A 356 2.56 -21.97 6.72
N ALA A 357 2.80 -20.71 7.10
CA ALA A 357 3.31 -20.35 8.42
C ALA A 357 2.38 -20.81 9.55
N ARG A 358 2.98 -21.04 10.73
CA ARG A 358 2.30 -21.59 11.92
C ARG A 358 1.28 -20.62 12.53
N ALA A 359 1.57 -19.32 12.50
CA ALA A 359 0.67 -18.28 12.96
C ALA A 359 0.52 -17.17 11.92
N THR A 360 -0.67 -16.59 11.79
CA THR A 360 -0.92 -15.39 10.97
C THR A 360 -1.40 -14.24 11.86
N ILE A 361 -0.93 -13.01 11.60
CA ILE A 361 -1.37 -11.79 12.30
C ILE A 361 -2.05 -10.79 11.36
N LEU A 362 -3.33 -10.45 11.63
CA LEU A 362 -4.16 -9.59 10.77
C LEU A 362 -4.52 -8.26 11.43
N GLY A 363 -4.53 -7.19 10.64
CA GLY A 363 -5.06 -5.88 11.03
C GLY A 363 -6.51 -5.70 10.59
N VAL A 364 -7.46 -5.87 11.52
CA VAL A 364 -8.90 -5.78 11.24
C VAL A 364 -9.52 -4.51 11.81
N SER A 365 -10.57 -4.01 11.16
CA SER A 365 -11.37 -2.90 11.69
C SER A 365 -12.31 -3.38 12.79
N SER A 366 -12.53 -2.52 13.79
CA SER A 366 -13.63 -2.61 14.76
C SER A 366 -15.02 -2.71 14.09
N ALA A 367 -15.18 -2.09 12.92
CA ALA A 367 -16.48 -1.91 12.27
C ALA A 367 -16.70 -2.87 11.08
N GLY A 368 -17.92 -3.42 11.00
CA GLY A 368 -18.44 -4.03 9.77
C GLY A 368 -18.22 -5.54 9.60
N GLY A 369 -18.22 -6.33 10.67
CA GLY A 369 -18.27 -7.80 10.61
C GLY A 369 -17.01 -8.51 10.09
N LEU A 370 -16.08 -7.79 9.44
CA LEU A 370 -14.88 -8.32 8.80
C LEU A 370 -14.03 -9.23 9.70
N ARG A 371 -13.88 -8.90 10.99
CA ARG A 371 -13.22 -9.77 11.97
C ARG A 371 -13.80 -11.19 11.95
N ARG A 372 -15.12 -11.31 12.03
CA ARG A 372 -15.81 -12.60 12.09
C ARG A 372 -15.67 -13.35 10.77
N LEU A 373 -15.87 -12.65 9.65
CA LEU A 373 -15.66 -13.21 8.30
C LEU A 373 -14.24 -13.81 8.15
N GLN A 374 -13.21 -13.08 8.59
CA GLN A 374 -11.81 -13.51 8.54
C GLN A 374 -11.55 -14.72 9.46
N CYS A 375 -12.01 -14.67 10.72
CA CYS A 375 -11.85 -15.80 11.65
C CYS A 375 -12.58 -17.06 11.19
N ASP A 376 -13.82 -16.93 10.69
CA ASP A 376 -14.62 -18.07 10.25
C ASP A 376 -14.06 -18.69 8.95
N ALA A 377 -13.58 -17.88 8.00
CA ALA A 377 -12.87 -18.37 6.82
C ALA A 377 -11.55 -19.07 7.17
N ALA A 378 -10.76 -18.53 8.12
CA ALA A 378 -9.51 -19.14 8.55
C ALA A 378 -9.70 -20.52 9.20
N LYS A 379 -10.82 -20.74 9.92
CA LYS A 379 -11.20 -22.08 10.43
C LYS A 379 -11.44 -23.06 9.28
N LEU A 380 -12.17 -22.64 8.23
CA LEU A 380 -12.42 -23.44 7.01
C LEU A 380 -11.16 -23.73 6.18
N LEU A 381 -10.12 -22.90 6.35
CA LEU A 381 -8.80 -23.04 5.76
C LEU A 381 -7.82 -23.85 6.63
N GLY A 382 -8.19 -24.25 7.84
CA GLY A 382 -7.36 -25.07 8.73
C GLY A 382 -6.22 -24.30 9.42
N TYR A 383 -6.34 -22.98 9.60
CA TYR A 383 -5.32 -22.15 10.24
C TYR A 383 -5.02 -22.64 11.67
N ARG A 384 -3.74 -22.84 12.02
CA ARG A 384 -3.36 -23.30 13.36
C ARG A 384 -3.59 -22.20 14.41
N HIS A 385 -3.01 -21.02 14.18
CA HIS A 385 -3.18 -19.85 15.03
C HIS A 385 -3.44 -18.61 14.17
N LEU A 386 -4.51 -17.88 14.47
CA LEU A 386 -4.82 -16.59 13.88
C LEU A 386 -4.96 -15.54 14.99
N LEU A 387 -4.21 -14.44 14.87
CA LEU A 387 -4.38 -13.25 15.70
C LEU A 387 -4.96 -12.10 14.89
N CYS A 388 -6.24 -11.80 15.10
CA CYS A 388 -6.90 -10.60 14.59
C CYS A 388 -6.70 -9.44 15.57
N VAL A 389 -5.86 -8.47 15.20
CA VAL A 389 -5.62 -7.23 15.94
C VAL A 389 -6.60 -6.16 15.48
N GLU A 390 -7.32 -5.55 16.43
CA GLU A 390 -8.13 -4.36 16.15
C GLU A 390 -7.21 -3.15 15.86
N SER A 391 -6.88 -2.92 14.59
CA SER A 391 -5.97 -1.86 14.13
C SER A 391 -6.71 -0.76 13.32
N TYR A 392 -6.00 0.29 12.91
CA TYR A 392 -6.48 1.05 11.76
C TYR A 392 -6.30 0.13 10.56
N ARG A 393 -7.39 -0.13 9.83
CA ARG A 393 -7.48 -1.04 8.68
C ARG A 393 -6.18 -1.06 7.87
N ASP A 394 -5.85 -2.25 7.37
CA ASP A 394 -4.91 -2.56 6.28
C ASP A 394 -3.59 -3.25 6.71
N VAL A 395 -3.15 -3.15 7.97
CA VAL A 395 -2.01 -3.94 8.51
C VAL A 395 -2.14 -4.14 10.02
N ALA A 396 -1.59 -5.25 10.55
CA ALA A 396 -1.44 -5.45 11.98
C ALA A 396 -0.31 -4.55 12.52
N GLN A 397 -0.67 -3.55 13.33
CA GLN A 397 0.26 -2.64 14.00
C GLN A 397 -0.37 -2.11 15.28
N ALA A 398 0.43 -1.90 16.34
CA ALA A 398 -0.07 -1.38 17.60
C ALA A 398 -0.63 0.04 17.48
N THR A 399 -1.64 0.33 18.30
CA THR A 399 -2.28 1.65 18.38
C THR A 399 -2.46 2.05 19.85
N PRO A 400 -1.36 2.29 20.61
CA PRO A 400 -1.41 2.42 22.07
C PRO A 400 -2.32 3.54 22.60
N HIS A 401 -2.55 4.58 21.79
CA HIS A 401 -3.45 5.70 22.08
C HIS A 401 -4.96 5.34 22.10
N ARG A 402 -5.33 4.09 21.84
CA ARG A 402 -6.72 3.61 21.94
C ARG A 402 -6.78 2.20 22.53
N THR A 403 -7.94 1.84 23.08
CA THR A 403 -8.19 0.46 23.50
C THR A 403 -8.19 -0.45 22.27
N VAL A 404 -7.49 -1.57 22.36
CA VAL A 404 -7.34 -2.54 21.26
C VAL A 404 -7.78 -3.91 21.75
N SER A 405 -8.68 -4.55 21.01
CA SER A 405 -9.03 -5.95 21.21
C SER A 405 -8.14 -6.86 20.34
N LEU A 406 -7.56 -7.86 20.98
CA LEU A 406 -6.86 -8.97 20.34
C LEU A 406 -7.79 -10.18 20.31
N TYR A 407 -8.10 -10.68 19.12
CA TYR A 407 -8.96 -11.84 18.92
C TYR A 407 -8.11 -13.02 18.44
N TYR A 408 -8.03 -14.05 19.28
CA TYR A 408 -7.37 -15.30 18.96
C TYR A 408 -8.40 -16.27 18.37
N ALA A 409 -8.06 -16.92 17.26
CA ALA A 409 -8.81 -18.04 16.72
C ALA A 409 -7.85 -19.22 16.48
N GLU A 410 -8.16 -20.36 17.09
CA GLU A 410 -7.37 -21.60 17.00
C GLU A 410 -8.27 -22.73 16.51
N THR A 411 -7.92 -23.35 15.37
CA THR A 411 -8.77 -24.39 14.77
C THR A 411 -8.71 -25.70 15.58
N SER A 412 -7.62 -25.96 16.30
CA SER A 412 -7.36 -27.18 17.08
C SER A 412 -8.23 -27.38 18.33
N GLY A 413 -9.15 -26.47 18.65
CA GLY A 413 -9.98 -26.57 19.85
C GLY A 413 -11.18 -25.61 19.93
N GLY A 414 -11.51 -24.92 18.83
CA GLY A 414 -12.65 -23.98 18.78
C GLY A 414 -12.57 -22.78 19.73
N HIS A 415 -11.42 -22.56 20.37
CA HIS A 415 -11.25 -21.53 21.39
C HIS A 415 -11.08 -20.14 20.76
N GLU A 416 -12.13 -19.32 20.85
CA GLU A 416 -12.00 -17.87 20.67
C GLU A 416 -11.66 -17.22 22.01
N ALA A 417 -10.58 -16.45 22.06
CA ALA A 417 -10.21 -15.64 23.22
C ALA A 417 -10.08 -14.16 22.83
N VAL A 418 -10.47 -13.27 23.75
CA VAL A 418 -10.38 -11.82 23.57
C VAL A 418 -9.53 -11.22 24.68
N VAL A 419 -8.39 -10.63 24.33
CA VAL A 419 -7.57 -9.84 25.25
C VAL A 419 -7.75 -8.37 24.92
N ARG A 420 -8.16 -7.56 25.90
CA ARG A 420 -8.29 -6.11 25.74
C ARG A 420 -7.06 -5.41 26.29
N ILE A 421 -6.36 -4.68 25.42
CA ILE A 421 -5.26 -3.79 25.79
C ILE A 421 -5.87 -2.41 26.05
N ALA A 422 -5.67 -1.87 27.24
CA ALA A 422 -6.14 -0.54 27.60
C ALA A 422 -5.37 0.55 26.83
N ALA A 423 -6.04 1.65 26.50
CA ALA A 423 -5.38 2.83 25.94
C ALA A 423 -4.38 3.44 26.93
N ASP A 424 -3.14 3.64 26.52
CA ASP A 424 -2.18 4.48 27.24
C ASP A 424 -2.37 5.94 26.82
N LYS A 425 -3.13 6.70 27.64
CA LYS A 425 -3.42 8.11 27.39
C LYS A 425 -2.20 9.03 27.55
N THR A 426 -1.07 8.53 28.06
CA THR A 426 0.16 9.33 28.20
C THR A 426 0.98 9.36 26.91
N ARG A 427 0.74 8.40 26.00
CA ARG A 427 1.44 8.29 24.72
C ARG A 427 0.73 9.05 23.61
N ASN A 428 1.48 9.80 22.82
CA ASN A 428 0.94 10.44 21.64
C ASN A 428 1.00 9.49 20.43
N ARG A 429 0.36 9.92 19.34
CA ARG A 429 0.58 9.28 18.05
C ARG A 429 1.86 9.86 17.43
N PRO A 430 2.88 9.03 17.11
CA PRO A 430 4.10 9.52 16.49
C PRO A 430 3.81 10.25 15.17
N LYS A 431 4.58 11.30 14.91
CA LYS A 431 4.54 12.10 13.69
C LYS A 431 5.94 12.13 13.11
N VAL A 432 6.05 11.95 11.80
CA VAL A 432 7.34 12.14 11.09
C VAL A 432 7.86 13.55 11.41
N PRO A 433 9.09 13.70 11.95
CA PRO A 433 9.61 15.00 12.32
C PRO A 433 9.73 15.94 11.11
N PRO A 434 9.58 17.27 11.29
CA PRO A 434 9.79 18.23 10.22
C PRO A 434 11.17 18.05 9.60
N GLY A 435 11.22 17.93 8.28
CA GLY A 435 12.46 17.70 7.54
C GLY A 435 12.75 16.25 7.18
N PHE A 436 12.11 15.25 7.81
CA PHE A 436 12.31 13.83 7.50
C PHE A 436 11.28 13.31 6.48
N GLY A 437 11.71 12.39 5.62
CA GLY A 437 10.85 11.44 4.92
C GLY A 437 10.42 10.28 5.81
N THR A 438 9.38 9.54 5.39
CA THR A 438 8.90 8.36 6.16
C THR A 438 9.99 7.29 6.30
N ALA A 439 10.77 7.04 5.23
CA ALA A 439 11.87 6.09 5.28
C ALA A 439 12.99 6.56 6.21
N GLU A 440 13.49 7.79 6.04
CA GLU A 440 14.52 8.38 6.90
C GLU A 440 14.16 8.32 8.39
N TYR A 441 12.89 8.57 8.73
CA TYR A 441 12.40 8.47 10.11
C TYR A 441 12.41 7.03 10.63
N CYS A 442 11.94 6.06 9.84
CA CYS A 442 12.02 4.63 10.18
C CYS A 442 13.48 4.15 10.34
N ILE A 443 14.38 4.60 9.46
CA ILE A 443 15.80 4.24 9.44
C ILE A 443 16.51 4.82 10.68
N ALA A 444 16.35 6.13 10.93
CA ALA A 444 16.99 6.78 12.07
C ALA A 444 16.51 6.23 13.43
N LEU A 445 15.26 5.75 13.51
CA LEU A 445 14.76 5.02 14.69
C LEU A 445 15.34 3.60 14.78
N TRP A 446 15.41 2.88 13.67
CA TRP A 446 15.99 1.53 13.60
C TRP A 446 17.45 1.52 14.05
N GLU A 447 18.24 2.49 13.62
CA GLU A 447 19.67 2.61 13.96
C GLU A 447 19.91 3.32 15.31
N GLY A 448 18.85 3.72 16.03
CA GLY A 448 18.95 4.44 17.29
C GLY A 448 19.56 5.86 17.22
N ARG A 449 19.77 6.40 16.00
CA ARG A 449 20.24 7.77 15.76
C ARG A 449 19.20 8.83 16.18
N LEU A 450 17.92 8.49 16.09
CA LEU A 450 16.79 9.31 16.53
C LEU A 450 16.12 8.63 17.73
N ARG A 451 15.78 9.42 18.76
CA ARG A 451 15.00 8.98 19.92
C ARG A 451 13.63 9.64 19.90
N ASP A 452 12.61 8.83 19.72
CA ASP A 452 11.20 9.20 19.81
C ASP A 452 10.52 8.14 20.69
N MET A 453 10.19 8.52 21.92
CA MET A 453 9.63 7.59 22.91
C MET A 453 8.28 7.02 22.47
N ASP A 454 7.44 7.81 21.79
CA ASP A 454 6.13 7.34 21.32
C ASP A 454 6.31 6.35 20.15
N ALA A 455 7.31 6.56 19.29
CA ALA A 455 7.62 5.66 18.19
C ALA A 455 8.25 4.35 18.68
N GLU A 456 9.28 4.40 19.54
CA GLU A 456 9.88 3.21 20.16
C GLU A 456 8.84 2.40 20.97
N ALA A 457 7.93 3.09 21.68
CA ALA A 457 6.82 2.46 22.38
C ALA A 457 5.85 1.74 21.41
N LEU A 458 5.53 2.34 20.26
CA LEU A 458 4.67 1.72 19.26
C LEU A 458 5.36 0.54 18.56
N VAL A 459 6.66 0.62 18.26
CA VAL A 459 7.45 -0.49 17.71
C VAL A 459 7.49 -1.65 18.70
N THR A 460 7.82 -1.40 19.98
CA THR A 460 7.85 -2.44 21.02
C THR A 460 6.47 -3.06 21.29
N ASP A 461 5.40 -2.26 21.31
CA ASP A 461 4.05 -2.82 21.38
C ASP A 461 3.71 -3.67 20.14
N THR A 462 4.22 -3.33 18.95
CA THR A 462 4.00 -4.11 17.72
C THR A 462 4.83 -5.41 17.68
N ILE A 463 6.04 -5.40 18.23
CA ILE A 463 6.81 -6.64 18.50
C ILE A 463 6.02 -7.54 19.48
N ALA A 464 5.43 -6.96 20.53
CA ALA A 464 4.61 -7.71 21.48
C ALA A 464 3.37 -8.36 20.83
N LEU A 465 2.75 -7.69 19.85
CA LEU A 465 1.67 -8.28 19.04
C LEU A 465 2.14 -9.50 18.22
N GLY A 466 3.34 -9.43 17.62
CA GLY A 466 3.94 -10.58 16.94
C GLY A 466 4.23 -11.74 17.88
N LEU A 467 4.77 -11.46 19.08
CA LEU A 467 4.96 -12.48 20.13
C LEU A 467 3.63 -13.09 20.60
N CYS A 468 2.56 -12.29 20.69
CA CYS A 468 1.21 -12.79 20.97
C CYS A 468 0.70 -13.73 19.87
N ALA A 469 0.91 -13.41 18.59
CA ALA A 469 0.51 -14.27 17.47
C ALA A 469 1.23 -15.63 17.50
N LEU A 470 2.50 -15.61 17.88
CA LEU A 470 3.35 -16.80 18.10
C LEU A 470 2.97 -17.62 19.35
N GLY A 471 1.99 -17.19 20.14
CA GLY A 471 1.53 -17.89 21.35
C GLY A 471 2.41 -17.70 22.59
N HIS A 472 3.43 -16.84 22.53
CA HIS A 472 4.36 -16.63 23.64
C HIS A 472 3.67 -16.05 24.88
N TYR A 473 4.14 -16.46 26.06
CA TYR A 473 3.67 -16.03 27.38
C TYR A 473 2.16 -16.19 27.64
N GLY A 474 1.47 -17.09 26.93
CA GLY A 474 0.11 -17.51 27.27
C GLY A 474 -0.94 -16.40 27.15
N ARG A 475 -0.83 -15.55 26.12
CA ARG A 475 -1.72 -14.40 25.84
C ARG A 475 -1.64 -13.24 26.87
N ASP A 476 -0.68 -13.27 27.79
CA ASP A 476 -0.38 -12.17 28.71
C ASP A 476 0.36 -11.03 27.98
N PHE A 477 -0.39 -9.96 27.64
CA PHE A 477 0.18 -8.81 26.92
C PHE A 477 1.24 -8.03 27.73
N ALA A 478 1.17 -8.04 29.06
CA ALA A 478 2.15 -7.34 29.89
C ALA A 478 3.50 -8.08 29.89
N LYS A 479 3.49 -9.42 29.84
CA LYS A 479 4.70 -10.23 29.68
C LYS A 479 5.29 -10.12 28.27
N THR A 480 4.48 -10.20 27.21
CA THR A 480 4.98 -10.00 25.83
C THR A 480 5.53 -8.59 25.64
N GLN A 481 4.92 -7.55 26.19
CA GLN A 481 5.44 -6.17 26.13
C GLN A 481 6.80 -6.02 26.83
N LYS A 482 7.03 -6.72 27.96
CA LYS A 482 8.35 -6.74 28.62
C LYS A 482 9.40 -7.44 27.74
N ALA A 483 9.08 -8.60 27.18
CA ALA A 483 9.98 -9.33 26.27
C ALA A 483 10.30 -8.52 25.00
N ALA A 484 9.29 -7.87 24.41
CA ALA A 484 9.45 -7.02 23.25
C ALA A 484 10.36 -5.81 23.48
N LYS A 485 10.30 -5.19 24.67
CA LYS A 485 11.24 -4.12 25.07
C LYS A 485 12.67 -4.63 25.15
N LEU A 486 12.90 -5.83 25.68
CA LEU A 486 14.25 -6.44 25.72
C LEU A 486 14.78 -6.75 24.31
N ILE A 487 13.95 -7.26 23.40
CA ILE A 487 14.32 -7.47 21.99
C ILE A 487 14.77 -6.15 21.35
N TRP A 488 13.98 -5.09 21.51
CA TRP A 488 14.30 -3.76 20.97
C TRP A 488 15.56 -3.15 21.58
N GLN A 489 15.73 -3.25 22.90
CA GLN A 489 16.94 -2.76 23.59
C GLN A 489 18.20 -3.50 23.13
N HIS A 490 18.12 -4.83 22.98
CA HIS A 490 19.24 -5.65 22.51
C HIS A 490 19.58 -5.42 21.02
N HIS A 491 18.60 -5.07 20.18
CA HIS A 491 18.85 -4.55 18.84
C HIS A 491 19.64 -3.24 18.88
N ILE A 492 19.10 -2.24 19.58
CA ILE A 492 19.70 -0.90 19.70
C ILE A 492 21.12 -0.94 20.30
N GLN A 493 21.39 -1.85 21.25
CA GLN A 493 22.72 -2.03 21.82
C GLN A 493 23.71 -2.67 20.84
N ARG A 494 23.26 -3.64 20.02
CA ARG A 494 24.10 -4.25 18.97
C ARG A 494 24.44 -3.30 17.82
N GLY A 495 23.58 -2.32 17.52
CA GLY A 495 23.85 -1.29 16.52
C GLY A 495 24.76 -0.15 17.00
N ALA A 496 25.09 -0.10 18.30
CA ALA A 496 25.93 0.93 18.92
C ALA A 496 27.34 0.43 19.31
N ALA A 497 27.64 -0.84 19.03
CA ALA A 497 28.91 -1.52 19.29
C ALA A 497 29.58 -1.94 17.97
#